data_AF-A0AAW9EZW5-F1
#
_entry.id   AF-A0AAW9EZW5-F1
#
_cell.length_a   1.000
_cell.length_b   1.000
_cell.length_c   1.000
_cell.angle_alpha   90.00
_cell.angle_beta   90.00
_cell.angle_gamma   90.00
#
_symmetry.space_group_name_H-M   'P 1'
#
loop_
_entity.id
_entity.type
_entity.pdbx_description
1 polymer ?
#
loop_
_entity_poly.entity_id
_entity_poly.type
_entity_poly.pdbx_seq_one_letter_code
_entity_poly.pdbx_strand_id
1 'polypeptide(L)'
;MSIVQDVAAWVHARPDGAISADVAAAFSLSTTRASMVIGSIQREPRFSTRLEYAQGMDAAGRAITVRRIYVDTVAPSQWECKPVLGTYCRDNRTVRFDSIRQASLVGGFIGDCIRRCLRGEQKHHRGYRWVAAATEQNS
;
A
#
# COMPACT_ATOMS: atom_id res chain seq x y z
N MET A 1 2.95 -6.06 0.41
CA MET A 1 2.61 -4.74 -0.17
C MET A 1 1.73 -4.01 0.84
N SER A 2 1.48 -2.71 0.69
CA SER A 2 0.57 -2.04 1.63
C SER A 2 -0.86 -2.54 1.39
N ILE A 3 -1.56 -2.97 2.43
CA ILE A 3 -2.97 -3.41 2.30
C ILE A 3 -3.85 -2.33 1.65
N VAL A 4 -3.53 -1.05 1.87
CA VAL A 4 -4.23 0.08 1.22
C VAL A 4 -3.98 0.09 -0.28
N GLN A 5 -2.74 -0.15 -0.71
CA GLN A 5 -2.37 -0.22 -2.13
C GLN A 5 -3.00 -1.44 -2.81
N ASP A 6 -2.94 -2.59 -2.14
CA ASP A 6 -3.46 -3.84 -2.68
C ASP A 6 -4.99 -3.77 -2.85
N VAL A 7 -5.70 -3.22 -1.85
CA VAL A 7 -7.15 -2.99 -1.93
C VAL A 7 -7.48 -1.94 -3.00
N ALA A 8 -6.75 -0.83 -3.09
CA ALA A 8 -7.01 0.20 -4.10
C ALA A 8 -6.85 -0.35 -5.53
N ALA A 9 -5.77 -1.10 -5.79
CA ALA A 9 -5.54 -1.77 -7.07
C ALA A 9 -6.63 -2.80 -7.40
N TRP A 10 -7.05 -3.57 -6.40
CA TRP A 10 -8.10 -4.56 -6.56
C TRP A 10 -9.47 -3.92 -6.85
N VAL A 11 -9.82 -2.82 -6.17
CA VAL A 11 -11.07 -2.08 -6.46
C VAL A 11 -11.02 -1.43 -7.85
N HIS A 12 -9.88 -0.88 -8.25
CA HIS A 12 -9.69 -0.27 -9.57
C HIS A 12 -9.92 -1.24 -10.73
N ALA A 13 -9.58 -2.52 -10.54
CA ALA A 13 -9.81 -3.56 -11.54
C ALA A 13 -11.29 -3.98 -11.68
N ARG A 14 -12.21 -3.41 -10.87
CA ARG A 14 -13.62 -3.80 -10.83
C ARG A 14 -14.51 -2.71 -11.46
N PRO A 15 -15.36 -3.05 -12.44
CA PRO A 15 -16.29 -2.09 -13.03
C PRO A 15 -17.36 -1.64 -12.02
N ASP A 16 -17.81 -2.54 -11.14
CA ASP A 16 -18.90 -2.27 -10.18
C ASP A 16 -18.40 -1.71 -8.84
N GLY A 17 -17.14 -1.30 -8.75
CA GLY A 17 -16.51 -0.87 -7.51
C GLY A 17 -16.54 -1.96 -6.42
N ALA A 18 -16.53 -1.53 -5.16
CA ALA A 18 -16.60 -2.42 -4.00
C ALA A 18 -17.25 -1.77 -2.78
N ILE A 19 -17.87 -2.58 -1.94
CA ILE A 19 -18.30 -2.18 -0.58
C ILE A 19 -17.37 -2.80 0.47
N SER A 20 -17.47 -2.35 1.73
CA SER A 20 -16.63 -2.88 2.82
C SER A 20 -16.75 -4.40 2.99
N ALA A 21 -17.91 -4.99 2.69
CA ALA A 21 -18.11 -6.44 2.76
C ALA A 21 -17.31 -7.18 1.66
N ASP A 22 -17.28 -6.67 0.44
CA ASP A 22 -16.51 -7.26 -0.66
C ASP A 22 -15.01 -7.26 -0.33
N VAL A 23 -14.51 -6.13 0.18
CA VAL A 23 -13.11 -5.99 0.60
C VAL A 23 -12.80 -6.90 1.79
N ALA A 24 -13.71 -7.01 2.75
CA ALA A 24 -13.55 -7.91 3.90
C ALA A 24 -13.39 -9.36 3.44
N ALA A 25 -14.26 -9.83 2.54
CA ALA A 25 -14.20 -11.17 1.98
C ALA A 25 -12.92 -11.41 1.17
N ALA A 26 -12.58 -10.50 0.24
CA ALA A 26 -11.45 -10.68 -0.67
C ALA A 26 -10.08 -10.68 0.04
N PHE A 27 -9.94 -9.93 1.14
CA PHE A 27 -8.67 -9.76 1.85
C PHE A 27 -8.65 -10.44 3.23
N SER A 28 -9.67 -11.25 3.55
CA SER A 28 -9.80 -11.92 4.86
C SER A 28 -9.69 -10.92 6.03
N LEU A 29 -10.38 -9.79 5.91
CA LEU A 29 -10.44 -8.74 6.93
C LEU A 29 -11.81 -8.73 7.61
N SER A 30 -11.89 -8.17 8.81
CA SER A 30 -13.20 -7.79 9.37
C SER A 30 -13.79 -6.61 8.59
N THR A 31 -15.12 -6.50 8.52
CA THR A 31 -15.82 -5.40 7.84
C THR A 31 -15.40 -4.03 8.39
N THR A 32 -15.17 -3.91 9.70
CA THR A 32 -14.64 -2.68 10.32
C THR A 32 -13.25 -2.33 9.78
N ARG A 33 -12.35 -3.33 9.67
CA ARG A 33 -11.00 -3.11 9.15
C ARG A 33 -11.02 -2.77 7.65
N ALA A 34 -11.86 -3.43 6.87
CA ALA A 34 -12.09 -3.09 5.48
C ALA A 34 -12.59 -1.64 5.32
N SER A 35 -13.53 -1.20 6.16
CA SER A 35 -14.03 0.18 6.18
C SER A 35 -12.92 1.20 6.48
N MET A 36 -12.04 0.91 7.44
CA MET A 36 -10.88 1.75 7.74
C MET A 36 -9.90 1.82 6.56
N VAL A 37 -9.63 0.70 5.89
CA VAL A 37 -8.77 0.66 4.70
C VAL A 37 -9.37 1.52 3.58
N ILE A 38 -10.66 1.37 3.29
CA ILE A 38 -11.40 2.19 2.32
C ILE A 38 -11.29 3.68 2.68
N GLY A 39 -11.46 4.04 3.96
CA GLY A 39 -11.29 5.41 4.44
C GLY A 39 -9.85 5.94 4.33
N SER A 40 -8.83 5.07 4.39
CA SER A 40 -7.44 5.46 4.11
C SER A 40 -7.19 5.70 2.63
N ILE A 41 -7.79 4.90 1.74
CA ILE A 41 -7.67 5.10 0.27
C ILE A 41 -8.16 6.50 -0.10
N GLN A 42 -9.33 6.92 0.37
CA GLN A 42 -9.90 8.23 0.01
C GLN A 42 -9.10 9.42 0.50
N ARG A 43 -8.38 9.26 1.61
CA ARG A 43 -7.55 10.33 2.18
C ARG A 43 -6.18 10.41 1.53
N GLU A 44 -5.81 9.44 0.69
CA GLU A 44 -4.50 9.39 0.07
C GLU A 44 -4.55 10.03 -1.33
N PRO A 45 -3.93 11.20 -1.55
CA PRO A 45 -4.08 11.96 -2.80
C PRO A 45 -3.59 11.26 -4.07
N ARG A 46 -2.84 10.17 -3.91
CA ARG A 46 -2.34 9.37 -5.03
C ARG A 46 -3.41 8.48 -5.65
N PHE A 47 -4.58 8.37 -5.03
CA PHE A 47 -5.72 7.65 -5.57
C PHE A 47 -6.82 8.63 -5.97
N SER A 48 -7.38 8.43 -7.16
CA SER A 48 -8.63 9.09 -7.55
C SER A 48 -9.79 8.17 -7.20
N THR A 49 -10.77 8.66 -6.44
CA THR A 49 -11.88 7.83 -5.96
C THR A 49 -13.22 8.51 -6.12
N ARG A 50 -14.25 7.73 -6.42
CA ARG A 50 -15.65 8.15 -6.44
C ARG A 50 -16.47 7.29 -5.49
N LEU A 51 -17.50 7.88 -4.89
CA LEU A 51 -18.36 7.21 -3.93
C LEU A 51 -19.81 7.25 -4.40
N GLU A 52 -20.48 6.12 -4.24
CA GLU A 52 -21.92 6.02 -4.37
C GLU A 52 -22.53 5.55 -3.04
N TYR A 53 -23.67 6.13 -2.72
CA TYR A 53 -24.42 5.81 -1.52
C TYR A 53 -25.76 5.22 -1.93
N ALA A 54 -26.09 4.08 -1.35
CA ALA A 54 -27.37 3.43 -1.52
C ALA A 54 -27.95 3.04 -0.17
N GLN A 55 -29.27 2.96 -0.08
CA GLN A 55 -29.95 2.33 1.04
C GLN A 55 -29.80 0.80 0.89
N GLY A 56 -29.47 0.12 1.99
CA GLY A 56 -29.45 -1.33 2.07
C GLY A 56 -29.97 -1.80 3.43
N MET A 57 -29.93 -3.10 3.66
CA MET A 57 -30.28 -3.69 4.96
C MET A 57 -29.13 -4.53 5.49
N ASP A 58 -28.91 -4.49 6.80
CA ASP A 58 -28.00 -5.42 7.47
C ASP A 58 -28.63 -6.81 7.65
N ALA A 59 -27.87 -7.77 8.18
CA ALA A 59 -28.35 -9.13 8.43
C ALA A 59 -29.51 -9.20 9.45
N ALA A 60 -29.72 -8.15 10.24
CA ALA A 60 -30.82 -8.03 11.20
C ALA A 60 -32.02 -7.24 10.62
N GLY A 61 -31.98 -6.90 9.32
CA GLY A 61 -33.05 -6.17 8.63
C GLY A 61 -33.07 -4.66 8.92
N ARG A 62 -32.04 -4.09 9.55
CA ARG A 62 -31.96 -2.66 9.80
C ARG A 62 -31.46 -1.92 8.57
N ALA A 63 -32.08 -0.78 8.26
CA ALA A 63 -31.63 0.09 7.19
C ALA A 63 -30.19 0.57 7.46
N ILE A 64 -29.33 0.41 6.47
CA ILE A 64 -27.95 0.89 6.49
C ILE A 64 -27.66 1.67 5.22
N THR A 65 -26.80 2.68 5.32
CA THR A 65 -26.23 3.31 4.14
C THR A 65 -25.08 2.45 3.63
N VAL A 66 -25.27 1.81 2.49
CA VAL A 66 -24.23 1.08 1.79
C VAL A 66 -23.41 2.07 0.98
N ARG A 67 -22.12 2.10 1.27
CA ARG A 67 -21.14 2.95 0.60
C ARG A 67 -20.31 2.10 -0.34
N ARG A 68 -20.43 2.39 -1.64
CA ARG A 68 -19.64 1.77 -2.69
C ARG A 68 -18.53 2.72 -3.11
N ILE A 69 -17.31 2.21 -3.13
CA ILE A 69 -16.13 2.93 -3.60
C ILE A 69 -15.76 2.45 -5.00
N TYR A 70 -15.47 3.41 -5.86
CA TYR A 70 -14.78 3.24 -7.13
C TYR A 70 -13.40 3.88 -7.00
N VAL A 71 -12.40 3.24 -7.60
CA VAL A 71 -11.04 3.80 -7.66
C VAL A 71 -10.71 3.97 -9.13
N ASP A 72 -10.66 5.21 -9.60
CA ASP A 72 -10.49 5.53 -11.02
C ASP A 72 -9.01 5.51 -11.42
N THR A 73 -8.13 5.89 -10.49
CA THR A 73 -6.68 5.91 -10.72
C THR A 73 -5.95 5.40 -9.49
N VAL A 74 -4.97 4.54 -9.72
CA VAL A 74 -4.08 4.01 -8.69
C VAL A 74 -2.65 4.39 -9.01
N ALA A 75 -2.16 5.50 -8.42
CA ALA A 75 -0.73 5.78 -8.48
C ALA A 75 0.02 4.92 -7.46
N PRO A 76 1.22 4.44 -7.80
CA PRO A 76 2.04 3.70 -6.85
C PRO A 76 2.42 4.60 -5.68
N SER A 77 2.63 3.98 -4.52
CA SER A 77 3.24 4.66 -3.39
C SER A 77 4.58 5.29 -3.80
N GLN A 78 4.83 6.54 -3.39
CA GLN A 78 6.13 7.19 -3.57
C GLN A 78 7.30 6.38 -2.98
N TRP A 79 7.01 5.39 -2.13
CA TRP A 79 7.98 4.48 -1.51
C TRP A 79 8.08 3.12 -2.22
N GLU A 80 7.13 2.78 -3.11
CA GLU A 80 7.16 1.53 -3.87
C GLU A 80 7.87 1.65 -5.22
N CYS A 81 8.15 2.87 -5.71
CA CYS A 81 8.81 3.11 -7.00
C CYS A 81 10.11 3.91 -6.92
N LYS A 82 10.60 4.24 -5.72
CA LYS A 82 11.91 4.88 -5.59
C LYS A 82 13.00 3.83 -5.43
N PRO A 83 14.11 3.95 -6.16
CA PRO A 83 15.28 3.14 -5.92
C PRO A 83 15.72 3.21 -4.46
N VAL A 84 16.21 2.11 -3.93
CA VAL A 84 16.74 2.02 -2.57
C VAL A 84 18.17 1.49 -2.60
N LEU A 85 19.00 2.08 -1.74
CA LEU A 85 20.40 1.68 -1.54
C LEU A 85 20.53 1.12 -0.13
N GLY A 86 20.99 -0.12 -0.03
CA GLY A 86 21.36 -0.76 1.22
C GLY A 86 22.88 -0.76 1.37
N THR A 87 23.42 -0.23 2.47
CA THR A 87 24.86 -0.27 2.79
C THR A 87 25.10 -1.19 3.98
N TYR A 88 25.88 -2.25 3.79
CA TYR A 88 26.19 -3.21 4.84
C TYR A 88 27.08 -2.57 5.91
N CYS A 89 26.68 -2.68 7.17
CA CYS A 89 27.32 -1.96 8.28
C CYS A 89 28.78 -2.34 8.50
N ARG A 90 29.18 -3.58 8.17
CA ARG A 90 30.51 -4.11 8.52
C ARG A 90 31.61 -3.70 7.54
N ASP A 91 31.30 -3.63 6.25
CA ASP A 91 32.30 -3.48 5.18
C ASP A 91 31.89 -2.48 4.09
N ASN A 92 30.79 -1.75 4.31
CA ASN A 92 30.25 -0.77 3.37
C ASN A 92 29.90 -1.32 1.98
N ARG A 93 29.76 -2.64 1.81
CA ARG A 93 29.21 -3.21 0.58
C ARG A 93 27.81 -2.68 0.34
N THR A 94 27.53 -2.28 -0.90
CA THR A 94 26.25 -1.70 -1.28
C THR A 94 25.44 -2.67 -2.13
N VAL A 95 24.12 -2.63 -1.95
CA VAL A 95 23.14 -3.26 -2.83
C VAL A 95 22.14 -2.20 -3.27
N ARG A 96 21.81 -2.16 -4.56
CA ARG A 96 20.83 -1.24 -5.11
C ARG A 96 19.66 -2.03 -5.70
N PHE A 97 18.46 -1.56 -5.45
CA PHE A 97 17.24 -2.05 -6.08
C PHE A 97 16.45 -0.86 -6.62
N ASP A 98 15.74 -1.05 -7.71
CA ASP A 98 14.85 -0.06 -8.35
C ASP A 98 13.62 0.24 -7.48
N SER A 99 13.32 -0.64 -6.53
CA SER A 99 12.25 -0.45 -5.54
C SER A 99 12.41 -1.31 -4.29
N ILE A 100 11.69 -0.95 -3.22
CA ILE A 100 11.48 -1.81 -2.04
C ILE A 100 10.83 -3.16 -2.44
N ARG A 101 9.96 -3.16 -3.46
CA ARG A 101 9.32 -4.38 -3.98
C ARG A 101 10.36 -5.32 -4.58
N GLN A 102 11.25 -4.83 -5.42
CA GLN A 102 12.32 -5.64 -6.01
C GLN A 102 13.31 -6.10 -4.94
N ALA A 103 13.66 -5.25 -3.96
CA ALA A 103 14.48 -5.67 -2.81
C ALA A 103 13.86 -6.84 -2.04
N SER A 104 12.52 -6.89 -1.97
CA SER A 104 11.81 -7.98 -1.30
C SER A 104 11.77 -9.25 -2.15
N LEU A 105 11.44 -9.13 -3.44
CA LEU A 105 11.29 -10.26 -4.36
C LEU A 105 12.61 -10.91 -4.76
N VAL A 106 13.63 -10.10 -5.08
CA VAL A 106 14.93 -10.55 -5.60
C VAL A 106 15.97 -10.60 -4.49
N GLY A 107 16.01 -9.57 -3.65
CA GLY A 107 16.99 -9.47 -2.55
C GLY A 107 16.60 -10.25 -1.29
N GLY A 108 15.38 -10.79 -1.22
CA GLY A 108 14.87 -11.52 -0.06
C GLY A 108 14.71 -10.66 1.20
N PHE A 109 14.71 -9.33 1.07
CA PHE A 109 14.53 -8.42 2.20
C PHE A 109 13.05 -8.28 2.57
N ILE A 110 12.77 -7.68 3.74
CA ILE A 110 11.40 -7.46 4.21
C ILE A 110 11.09 -5.99 3.97
N GLY A 111 10.13 -5.71 3.08
CA GLY A 111 9.81 -4.35 2.67
C GLY A 111 9.43 -3.41 3.83
N ASP A 112 8.69 -3.90 4.83
CA ASP A 112 8.35 -3.08 6.00
C ASP A 112 9.57 -2.73 6.86
N CYS A 113 10.54 -3.62 7.01
CA CYS A 113 11.78 -3.33 7.72
C CYS A 113 12.60 -2.28 6.95
N ILE A 114 12.66 -2.36 5.62
CA ILE A 114 13.29 -1.33 4.79
C ILE A 114 12.59 0.01 4.99
N ARG A 115 11.25 0.06 4.97
CA ARG A 115 10.47 1.30 5.21
C ARG A 115 10.76 1.90 6.59
N ARG A 116 10.81 1.07 7.64
CA ARG A 116 11.18 1.53 8.99
C ARG A 116 12.59 2.11 9.01
N CYS A 117 13.54 1.52 8.27
CA CYS A 117 14.86 2.11 8.08
C CYS A 117 14.82 3.47 7.37
N LEU A 118 14.06 3.59 6.28
CA LEU A 118 13.92 4.85 5.54
C LEU A 118 13.26 5.96 6.36
N ARG A 119 12.42 5.62 7.34
CA ARG A 119 11.79 6.55 8.29
C ARG A 119 12.65 6.87 9.51
N GLY A 120 13.81 6.23 9.66
CA GLY A 120 14.63 6.35 10.86
C GLY A 120 14.10 5.61 12.09
N GLU A 121 13.00 4.86 11.95
CA GLU A 121 12.39 4.06 13.02
C GLU A 121 13.23 2.81 13.36
N GLN A 122 14.10 2.38 12.44
CA GLN A 122 14.98 1.21 12.60
C GLN A 122 16.38 1.49 12.03
N LYS A 123 17.43 1.19 12.80
CA LYS A 123 18.82 1.50 12.39
C LYS A 123 19.30 0.71 11.16
N HIS A 124 18.95 -0.58 11.09
CA HIS A 124 19.35 -1.45 9.98
C HIS A 124 18.39 -2.65 9.83
N HIS A 125 18.32 -3.22 8.64
CA HIS A 125 17.64 -4.48 8.35
C HIS A 125 18.63 -5.49 7.76
N ARG A 126 18.76 -6.67 8.38
CA ARG A 126 19.76 -7.70 8.00
C ARG A 126 21.19 -7.17 7.85
N GLY A 127 21.58 -6.25 8.74
CA GLY A 127 22.91 -5.63 8.71
C GLY A 127 23.10 -4.54 7.64
N TYR A 128 22.07 -4.22 6.84
CA TYR A 128 22.10 -3.11 5.88
C TYR A 128 21.38 -1.89 6.44
N ARG A 129 22.01 -0.71 6.31
CA ARG A 129 21.37 0.60 6.47
C ARG A 129 20.73 0.98 5.14
N TRP A 130 19.51 1.48 5.16
CA TRP A 130 18.75 1.76 3.94
C TRP A 130 18.51 3.24 3.77
N VAL A 131 18.74 3.74 2.55
CA VAL A 131 18.42 5.10 2.14
C VAL A 131 17.65 5.08 0.82
N ALA A 132 16.84 6.11 0.58
CA ALA A 132 16.28 6.34 -0.75
C ALA A 132 17.46 6.70 -1.67
N ALA A 133 17.64 5.96 -2.76
CA ALA A 133 18.65 6.31 -3.73
C ALA A 133 18.17 7.55 -4.49
N ALA A 134 19.06 8.55 -4.63
CA ALA A 134 18.81 9.62 -5.57
C ALA A 134 18.62 8.99 -6.96
N THR A 135 17.52 9.33 -7.62
CA THR A 135 17.46 9.29 -9.07
C THR A 135 18.44 10.35 -9.52
N GLU A 136 19.58 9.94 -10.07
CA GLU A 136 20.40 10.83 -10.88
C GLU A 136 19.50 11.31 -12.02
N GLN A 137 18.93 12.51 -11.88
CA GLN A 137 18.39 13.25 -13.00
C GLN A 137 19.62 13.71 -13.79
N ASN A 138 20.01 12.91 -14.79
CA ASN A 138 20.95 13.38 -15.79
C ASN A 138 20.38 14.67 -16.38
N SER A 139 21.17 15.73 -16.25
CA SER A 139 20.96 17.06 -16.82
C SER A 139 21.03 17.03 -18.34
#